data_AF-A0A5B6TGX0-F1
#
_entry.id   AF-A0A5B6TGX0-F1
#
_cell.length_a   1.000
_cell.length_b   1.000
_cell.length_c   1.000
_cell.angle_alpha   90.00
_cell.angle_beta   90.00
_cell.angle_gamma   90.00
#
_symmetry.space_group_name_H-M   'P 1'
#
loop_
_entity.id
_entity.type
_entity.pdbx_description
1 polymer ?
#
loop_
_entity_poly.entity_id
_entity_poly.type
_entity_poly.pdbx_seq_one_letter_code
_entity_poly.pdbx_strand_id
1 'polypeptide(L)'
;MSSPFRSLVLKLMALLLLLLGNGVLEAKSKEKEKPQRHLTFALPGLGRTLSTFSIPYLFAGNDSASCVIPFTRAGNLILLQARADTTQGNFILDTGAQNLVLNITYFRDYPKTRDSGAQRTSVTGSTAAVIKTVVKNFSLGTLRYNRLRADLTPLGHLENTKGVKILGLLGMELFRQCEMIIDYERSLIYLHQIGKKEADTYQSTFLQDTSTFHRIPIDLKDNRIIAHTEMAGKKIDFIIDCGAETNILDSRLPNKVFENVVITGRVMLSGTGNRKIEALRGDMKNVRFGTQDIPNLPVLITSLENTCFSYNGCINGVLGFDFLAVNNNKIGFNFVRRELYIWK
;
A
#
# COMPACT_ATOMS: atom_id res chain seq x y z
N MET A 1 -8.43 -12.84 -23.38
CA MET A 1 -7.58 -13.28 -22.25
C MET A 1 -7.60 -12.21 -21.17
N SER A 2 -7.82 -12.58 -19.91
CA SER A 2 -7.86 -11.67 -18.75
C SER A 2 -6.53 -11.68 -18.00
N SER A 3 -5.93 -10.52 -17.75
CA SER A 3 -4.65 -10.43 -17.03
C SER A 3 -4.84 -10.55 -15.50
N PRO A 4 -3.93 -11.20 -14.77
CA PRO A 4 -4.09 -11.49 -13.32
C PRO A 4 -3.93 -10.28 -12.39
N PHE A 5 -3.70 -9.07 -12.92
CA PHE A 5 -3.12 -7.91 -12.24
C PHE A 5 -3.99 -7.27 -11.14
N ARG A 6 -5.27 -7.67 -11.00
CA ARG A 6 -6.29 -6.93 -10.21
C ARG A 6 -6.69 -7.58 -8.87
N SER A 7 -6.11 -8.73 -8.53
CA SER A 7 -6.41 -9.50 -7.31
C SER A 7 -5.69 -8.99 -6.04
N LEU A 8 -4.70 -8.12 -6.22
CA LEU A 8 -3.47 -8.12 -5.44
C LEU A 8 -3.46 -7.22 -4.19
N VAL A 9 -4.36 -6.24 -4.11
CA VAL A 9 -4.31 -5.14 -3.11
C VAL A 9 -4.44 -5.63 -1.66
N LEU A 10 -5.26 -6.63 -1.37
CA LEU A 10 -5.49 -7.07 0.02
C LEU A 10 -4.46 -8.09 0.53
N LYS A 11 -3.62 -8.66 -0.33
CA LYS A 11 -2.61 -9.66 0.11
C LYS A 11 -1.53 -9.02 0.99
N LEU A 12 -1.11 -7.79 0.65
CA LEU A 12 -0.17 -7.00 1.44
C LEU A 12 -0.85 -6.53 2.74
N MET A 13 -1.94 -5.74 2.63
CA MET A 13 -2.69 -5.25 3.80
C MET A 13 -3.05 -6.33 4.82
N ALA A 14 -3.51 -7.52 4.40
CA ALA A 14 -3.69 -8.63 5.32
C ALA A 14 -2.34 -9.05 5.95
N LEU A 15 -1.36 -9.49 5.16
CA LEU A 15 -0.10 -10.02 5.69
C LEU A 15 0.64 -9.03 6.62
N LEU A 16 0.49 -7.72 6.41
CA LEU A 16 1.10 -6.64 7.19
C LEU A 16 0.35 -6.33 8.49
N LEU A 17 -0.98 -6.27 8.47
CA LEU A 17 -1.80 -5.92 9.65
C LEU A 17 -1.97 -7.07 10.64
N LEU A 18 -1.64 -8.29 10.21
CA LEU A 18 -1.79 -9.53 10.99
C LEU A 18 -0.53 -9.91 11.77
N LEU A 19 0.49 -9.05 11.73
CA LEU A 19 1.77 -9.26 12.40
C LEU A 19 1.72 -8.97 13.91
N LEU A 20 0.73 -8.19 14.37
CA LEU A 20 0.58 -7.75 15.76
C LEU A 20 -0.89 -7.90 16.23
N GLY A 21 -1.24 -9.11 16.65
CA GLY A 21 -2.57 -9.44 17.16
C GLY A 21 -2.53 -10.57 18.21
N ASN A 22 -2.40 -10.20 19.48
CA ASN A 22 -2.48 -11.15 20.60
C ASN A 22 -3.93 -11.30 21.08
N GLY A 23 -4.43 -12.53 21.03
CA GLY A 23 -5.73 -12.93 21.56
C GLY A 23 -5.85 -14.45 21.53
N VAL A 24 -6.23 -15.05 22.65
CA VAL A 24 -6.45 -16.49 22.80
C VAL A 24 -7.79 -16.71 23.46
N LEU A 25 -8.70 -17.41 22.76
CA LEU A 25 -9.67 -18.35 23.33
C LEU A 25 -10.44 -19.07 22.20
N GLU A 26 -11.25 -20.05 22.58
CA GLU A 26 -11.58 -21.21 21.74
C GLU A 26 -12.83 -21.04 20.87
N ALA A 27 -12.92 -21.87 19.82
CA ALA A 27 -14.07 -21.91 18.92
C ALA A 27 -14.97 -23.11 19.20
N LYS A 28 -16.29 -22.91 19.08
CA LYS A 28 -17.24 -23.99 18.77
C LYS A 28 -17.98 -23.67 17.48
N SER A 29 -18.19 -24.68 16.66
CA SER A 29 -18.73 -24.60 15.30
C SER A 29 -20.12 -25.23 15.21
N LYS A 30 -20.86 -24.88 14.16
CA LYS A 30 -21.67 -25.84 13.39
C LYS A 30 -22.09 -25.29 12.02
N GLU A 31 -22.27 -26.21 11.08
CA GLU A 31 -22.85 -26.01 9.75
C GLU A 31 -24.40 -26.19 9.83
N LYS A 32 -25.26 -26.11 8.79
CA LYS A 32 -25.09 -26.03 7.31
C LYS A 32 -26.41 -25.58 6.62
N GLU A 33 -26.38 -25.60 5.28
CA GLU A 33 -27.48 -25.98 4.36
C GLU A 33 -28.44 -24.98 3.68
N LYS A 34 -29.12 -25.49 2.63
CA LYS A 34 -29.66 -24.78 1.45
C LYS A 34 -30.60 -25.69 0.62
N PRO A 35 -31.69 -25.17 0.01
CA PRO A 35 -31.94 -25.31 -1.45
C PRO A 35 -32.28 -23.94 -2.12
N GLN A 36 -32.12 -23.64 -3.42
CA GLN A 36 -32.54 -24.22 -4.73
C GLN A 36 -34.06 -24.13 -5.03
N ARG A 37 -34.54 -23.74 -6.24
CA ARG A 37 -33.93 -23.20 -7.50
C ARG A 37 -34.37 -21.73 -7.75
N HIS A 38 -34.82 -21.14 -8.89
CA HIS A 38 -35.00 -21.41 -10.36
C HIS A 38 -35.18 -20.02 -11.07
N LEU A 39 -35.39 -19.77 -12.39
CA LEU A 39 -35.55 -20.56 -13.63
C LEU A 39 -34.82 -19.89 -14.86
N THR A 40 -35.50 -19.23 -15.83
CA THR A 40 -34.91 -18.69 -17.10
C THR A 40 -35.68 -17.50 -17.72
N PHE A 41 -35.06 -16.66 -18.58
CA PHE A 41 -35.32 -16.62 -20.05
C PHE A 41 -34.50 -15.56 -20.87
N ALA A 42 -34.15 -15.95 -22.11
CA ALA A 42 -33.89 -15.17 -23.36
C ALA A 42 -32.83 -14.04 -23.52
N LEU A 43 -32.36 -13.95 -24.77
CA LEU A 43 -31.52 -12.97 -25.51
C LEU A 43 -32.17 -12.83 -26.92
N PRO A 44 -31.89 -11.83 -27.82
CA PRO A 44 -30.55 -11.34 -28.19
C PRO A 44 -30.44 -9.84 -28.64
N GLY A 45 -29.26 -9.44 -29.14
CA GLY A 45 -29.03 -8.18 -29.86
C GLY A 45 -27.56 -7.96 -30.23
N LEU A 46 -27.26 -7.59 -31.48
CA LEU A 46 -25.89 -7.38 -31.98
C LEU A 46 -25.51 -5.89 -32.00
N GLY A 47 -24.22 -5.59 -31.78
CA GLY A 47 -23.68 -4.23 -31.94
C GLY A 47 -22.17 -4.17 -31.66
N ARG A 48 -21.35 -4.20 -32.71
CA ARG A 48 -19.90 -3.94 -32.62
C ARG A 48 -19.59 -2.52 -33.09
N THR A 49 -18.95 -1.73 -32.23
CA THR A 49 -18.22 -0.53 -32.63
C THR A 49 -16.95 -0.41 -31.80
N LEU A 50 -15.81 -0.27 -32.47
CA LEU A 50 -14.53 0.01 -31.82
C LEU A 50 -14.45 1.50 -31.50
N SER A 51 -14.59 1.88 -30.24
CA SER A 51 -14.20 3.19 -29.75
C SER A 51 -12.84 3.12 -29.05
N THR A 52 -11.95 4.03 -29.40
CA THR A 52 -10.64 4.19 -28.74
C THR A 52 -10.85 4.62 -27.29
N PHE A 53 -10.32 3.84 -26.34
CA PHE A 53 -10.43 4.13 -24.91
C PHE A 53 -9.48 5.26 -24.50
N SER A 54 -9.86 6.50 -24.83
CA SER A 54 -9.30 7.71 -24.21
C SER A 54 -9.57 7.67 -22.71
N ILE A 55 -8.53 7.42 -21.91
CA ILE A 55 -8.64 7.46 -20.45
C ILE A 55 -8.89 8.91 -20.03
N PRO A 56 -10.03 9.25 -19.39
CA PRO A 56 -10.25 10.59 -18.86
C PRO A 56 -9.29 10.80 -17.68
N TYR A 57 -8.35 11.74 -17.83
CA TYR A 57 -7.41 12.08 -16.77
C TYR A 57 -8.17 12.63 -15.54
N LEU A 58 -8.03 11.94 -14.40
CA LEU A 58 -8.62 12.33 -13.11
C LEU A 58 -7.78 13.43 -12.44
N PHE A 59 -7.72 14.60 -13.06
CA PHE A 59 -7.12 15.79 -12.46
C PHE A 59 -8.17 16.84 -12.14
N ALA A 60 -8.00 17.49 -10.99
CA ALA A 60 -8.52 18.83 -10.76
C ALA A 60 -7.85 19.83 -11.73
N GLY A 61 -8.20 21.11 -11.62
CA GLY A 61 -7.72 22.14 -12.54
C GLY A 61 -6.20 22.26 -12.62
N ASN A 62 -5.72 22.98 -13.64
CA ASN A 62 -4.39 23.57 -13.58
C ASN A 62 -4.33 24.43 -12.31
N ASP A 63 -3.55 24.02 -11.32
CA ASP A 63 -2.34 24.70 -10.88
C ASP A 63 -1.65 23.84 -9.81
N SER A 64 -0.36 24.09 -9.59
CA SER A 64 0.49 23.35 -8.66
C SER A 64 0.07 23.63 -7.21
N ALA A 65 0.01 22.59 -6.36
CA ALA A 65 -0.61 22.72 -5.04
C ALA A 65 0.23 22.13 -3.92
N SER A 66 0.82 23.00 -3.09
CA SER A 66 1.49 22.63 -1.83
C SER A 66 0.50 22.57 -0.67
N CYS A 67 0.71 21.66 0.27
CA CYS A 67 0.11 21.69 1.61
C CYS A 67 1.00 21.01 2.65
N VAL A 68 0.73 21.32 3.92
CA VAL A 68 1.28 20.59 5.07
C VAL A 68 0.10 19.92 5.77
N ILE A 69 0.19 18.61 5.94
CA ILE A 69 -0.88 17.79 6.53
C ILE A 69 -0.35 17.21 7.85
N PRO A 70 -0.87 17.63 9.03
CA PRO A 70 -0.54 16.98 10.29
C PRO A 70 -1.17 15.59 10.33
N PHE A 71 -0.46 14.64 10.94
CA PHE A 71 -0.92 13.26 11.07
C PHE A 71 -0.92 12.77 12.51
N THR A 72 -1.73 11.75 12.77
CA THR A 72 -1.66 10.95 14.01
C THR A 72 -1.22 9.53 13.68
N ARG A 73 -0.90 8.72 14.69
CA ARG A 73 -0.51 7.32 14.51
C ARG A 73 -1.44 6.38 15.25
N ALA A 74 -1.63 5.18 14.70
CA ALA A 74 -2.23 4.06 15.41
C ALA A 74 -1.37 2.81 15.17
N GLY A 75 -0.60 2.41 16.19
CA GLY A 75 0.61 1.62 15.97
C GLY A 75 1.62 2.42 15.15
N ASN A 76 2.19 1.81 14.11
CA ASN A 76 3.13 2.46 13.21
C ASN A 76 2.47 3.10 11.97
N LEU A 77 1.15 2.91 11.80
CA LEU A 77 0.39 3.43 10.66
C LEU A 77 0.13 4.95 10.78
N ILE A 78 0.37 5.68 9.70
CA ILE A 78 0.04 7.11 9.57
C ILE A 78 -1.45 7.28 9.28
N LEU A 79 -2.13 8.10 10.09
CA LEU A 79 -3.53 8.49 9.91
C LEU A 79 -3.64 9.94 9.44
N LEU A 80 -4.27 10.14 8.28
CA LEU A 80 -4.55 11.45 7.69
C LEU A 80 -6.06 11.74 7.75
N GLN A 81 -6.42 12.99 8.03
CA GLN A 81 -7.80 13.47 7.89
C GLN A 81 -8.11 13.77 6.43
N ALA A 82 -9.05 13.02 5.85
CA ALA A 82 -9.54 13.22 4.50
C ALA A 82 -11.06 13.13 4.44
N ARG A 83 -11.64 13.60 3.33
CA ARG A 83 -13.10 13.68 3.13
C ARG A 83 -13.50 13.08 1.79
N ALA A 84 -14.42 12.12 1.85
CA ALA A 84 -15.10 11.50 0.72
C ALA A 84 -16.57 11.99 0.71
N ASP A 85 -16.90 12.82 -0.27
CA ASP A 85 -18.15 13.57 -0.38
C ASP A 85 -18.50 14.32 0.93
N THR A 86 -19.54 13.91 1.64
CA THR A 86 -19.95 14.52 2.92
C THR A 86 -19.18 13.96 4.13
N THR A 87 -18.56 12.79 4.01
CA THR A 87 -17.99 12.04 5.14
C THR A 87 -16.50 12.36 5.31
N GLN A 88 -16.13 12.92 6.47
CA GLN A 88 -14.73 13.16 6.87
C GLN A 88 -14.30 12.21 8.02
N GLY A 89 -13.02 11.85 8.06
CA GLY A 89 -12.42 11.06 9.14
C GLY A 89 -11.01 10.58 8.80
N ASN A 90 -10.51 9.63 9.59
CA ASN A 90 -9.17 9.07 9.39
C ASN A 90 -9.12 8.14 8.18
N PHE A 91 -8.07 8.26 7.38
CA PHE A 91 -7.64 7.28 6.39
C PHE A 91 -6.16 6.95 6.64
N ILE A 92 -5.75 5.71 6.39
CA ILE A 92 -4.33 5.32 6.49
C ILE A 92 -3.59 5.73 5.20
N LEU A 93 -2.37 6.25 5.32
CA LEU A 93 -1.46 6.36 4.18
C LEU A 93 -0.89 4.97 3.83
N ASP A 94 -1.23 4.44 2.66
CA ASP A 94 -0.95 3.06 2.27
C ASP A 94 -0.37 3.03 0.84
N THR A 95 0.96 3.00 0.73
CA THR A 95 1.62 2.97 -0.59
C THR A 95 1.71 1.56 -1.20
N GLY A 96 1.33 0.52 -0.46
CA GLY A 96 1.11 -0.84 -0.95
C GLY A 96 -0.24 -1.01 -1.66
N ALA A 97 -1.23 -0.19 -1.35
CA ALA A 97 -2.51 -0.10 -2.04
C ALA A 97 -2.39 0.66 -3.37
N GLN A 98 -3.02 0.10 -4.42
CA GLN A 98 -2.96 0.70 -5.75
C GLN A 98 -3.81 1.97 -5.86
N ASN A 99 -5.00 1.99 -5.26
CA ASN A 99 -6.05 3.01 -5.38
C ASN A 99 -6.61 3.38 -4.01
N LEU A 100 -7.49 4.39 -3.94
CA LEU A 100 -8.34 4.62 -2.77
C LEU A 100 -9.15 3.36 -2.42
N VAL A 101 -9.06 2.90 -1.19
CA VAL A 101 -9.91 1.84 -0.62
C VAL A 101 -10.86 2.48 0.39
N LEU A 102 -12.15 2.13 0.35
CA LEU A 102 -13.16 2.62 1.29
C LEU A 102 -13.68 1.49 2.18
N ASN A 103 -13.83 1.80 3.47
CA ASN A 103 -14.41 0.90 4.45
C ASN A 103 -15.92 0.76 4.24
N ILE A 104 -16.38 -0.43 3.85
CA ILE A 104 -17.78 -0.68 3.53
C ILE A 104 -18.72 -0.43 4.72
N THR A 105 -18.23 -0.46 5.96
CA THR A 105 -18.98 -0.09 7.17
C THR A 105 -19.65 1.28 7.05
N TYR A 106 -18.95 2.26 6.48
CA TYR A 106 -19.41 3.66 6.35
C TYR A 106 -19.87 4.04 4.94
N PHE A 107 -19.37 3.34 3.91
CA PHE A 107 -19.68 3.62 2.50
C PHE A 107 -20.59 2.55 1.86
N ARG A 108 -21.30 1.77 2.68
CA ARG A 108 -22.23 0.71 2.22
C ARG A 108 -23.32 1.19 1.27
N ASP A 109 -23.73 2.45 1.34
CA ASP A 109 -24.88 2.97 0.57
C ASP A 109 -24.45 3.62 -0.76
N TYR A 110 -23.14 3.60 -1.06
CA TYR A 110 -22.60 4.06 -2.34
C TYR A 110 -22.96 3.12 -3.50
N PRO A 111 -23.04 3.61 -4.76
CA PRO A 111 -23.26 2.78 -5.94
C PRO A 111 -22.16 1.71 -6.11
N LYS A 112 -22.55 0.45 -6.30
CA LYS A 112 -21.65 -0.70 -6.35
C LYS A 112 -21.55 -1.26 -7.77
N THR A 113 -20.40 -1.09 -8.41
CA THR A 113 -20.06 -1.80 -9.64
C THR A 113 -19.34 -3.09 -9.28
N ARG A 114 -19.87 -4.25 -9.69
CA ARG A 114 -19.17 -5.53 -9.58
C ARG A 114 -18.28 -5.70 -10.82
N ASP A 115 -16.97 -5.69 -10.63
CA ASP A 115 -16.01 -6.00 -11.70
C ASP A 115 -15.91 -7.54 -11.82
N SER A 116 -16.72 -8.13 -12.71
CA SER A 116 -16.83 -9.58 -12.87
C SER A 116 -15.55 -10.27 -13.34
N GLY A 117 -14.58 -9.51 -13.85
CA GLY A 117 -13.23 -9.99 -14.17
C GLY A 117 -12.23 -9.86 -13.01
N ALA A 118 -12.59 -9.24 -11.88
CA ALA A 118 -11.69 -8.99 -10.76
C ALA A 118 -12.06 -9.83 -9.52
N GLN A 119 -11.49 -11.04 -9.44
CA GLN A 119 -11.45 -11.82 -8.22
C GLN A 119 -10.27 -11.37 -7.34
N ARG A 120 -10.48 -11.28 -6.01
CA ARG A 120 -9.47 -11.01 -4.97
C ARG A 120 -9.16 -12.32 -4.25
N THR A 121 -7.93 -12.80 -4.33
CA THR A 121 -7.49 -13.98 -3.58
C THR A 121 -6.99 -13.55 -2.21
N SER A 122 -7.70 -13.95 -1.15
CA SER A 122 -7.29 -13.77 0.25
C SER A 122 -5.92 -14.43 0.53
N VAL A 123 -5.26 -14.02 1.62
CA VAL A 123 -4.11 -14.75 2.20
C VAL A 123 -4.48 -16.21 2.54
N THR A 124 -5.78 -16.48 2.78
CA THR A 124 -6.34 -17.82 2.98
C THR A 124 -6.78 -18.53 1.69
N GLY A 125 -6.44 -18.00 0.51
CA GLY A 125 -6.74 -18.60 -0.80
C GLY A 125 -8.17 -18.39 -1.34
N SER A 126 -9.11 -17.89 -0.52
CA SER A 126 -10.49 -17.67 -0.95
C SER A 126 -10.63 -16.50 -1.95
N THR A 127 -11.38 -16.70 -3.04
CA THR A 127 -11.62 -15.70 -4.07
C THR A 127 -12.94 -14.94 -3.88
N ALA A 128 -12.85 -13.66 -3.52
CA ALA A 128 -14.00 -12.74 -3.37
C ALA A 128 -13.97 -11.64 -4.45
N ALA A 129 -15.12 -11.25 -5.02
CA ALA A 129 -15.13 -10.23 -6.08
C ALA A 129 -14.70 -8.83 -5.57
N VAL A 130 -14.02 -8.04 -6.41
CA VAL A 130 -13.83 -6.61 -6.13
C VAL A 130 -15.17 -5.87 -6.32
N ILE A 131 -15.66 -5.28 -5.24
CA ILE A 131 -16.75 -4.30 -5.29
C ILE A 131 -16.12 -2.93 -5.49
N LYS A 132 -16.51 -2.22 -6.54
CA LYS A 132 -15.99 -0.89 -6.88
C LYS A 132 -17.05 0.18 -6.72
N THR A 133 -16.63 1.41 -6.48
CA THR A 133 -17.49 2.58 -6.42
C THR A 133 -16.81 3.83 -6.97
N VAL A 134 -17.53 4.95 -6.97
CA VAL A 134 -17.06 6.27 -7.38
C VAL A 134 -17.47 7.28 -6.31
N VAL A 135 -16.47 7.93 -5.69
CA VAL A 135 -16.65 9.12 -4.84
C VAL A 135 -16.87 10.31 -5.76
N LYS A 136 -17.88 11.17 -5.51
CA LYS A 136 -18.12 12.31 -6.42
C LYS A 136 -17.03 13.36 -6.25
N ASN A 137 -16.65 13.65 -5.01
CA ASN A 137 -15.56 14.56 -4.64
C ASN A 137 -14.73 13.93 -3.50
N PHE A 138 -13.44 13.71 -3.71
CA PHE A 138 -12.49 13.32 -2.67
C PHE A 138 -11.50 14.45 -2.38
N SER A 139 -11.09 14.59 -1.12
CA SER A 139 -10.22 15.70 -0.68
C SER A 139 -9.29 15.32 0.48
N LEU A 140 -8.03 15.73 0.37
CA LEU A 140 -6.94 15.52 1.33
C LEU A 140 -6.00 16.72 1.26
N GLY A 141 -5.82 17.48 2.34
CA GLY A 141 -5.04 18.73 2.31
C GLY A 141 -5.60 19.71 1.26
N THR A 142 -4.76 20.15 0.31
CA THR A 142 -5.18 20.91 -0.90
C THR A 142 -5.63 20.01 -2.06
N LEU A 143 -5.26 18.74 -2.09
CA LEU A 143 -5.58 17.82 -3.20
C LEU A 143 -7.09 17.58 -3.33
N ARG A 144 -7.60 17.61 -4.56
CA ARG A 144 -9.02 17.41 -4.91
C ARG A 144 -9.14 16.44 -6.08
N TYR A 145 -10.08 15.51 -6.01
CA TYR A 145 -10.33 14.53 -7.06
C TYR A 145 -11.83 14.39 -7.31
N ASN A 146 -12.24 14.62 -8.56
CA ASN A 146 -13.64 14.54 -8.97
C ASN A 146 -13.90 13.18 -9.62
N ARG A 147 -14.99 12.50 -9.26
CA ARG A 147 -15.37 11.15 -9.74
C ARG A 147 -14.28 10.09 -9.53
N LEU A 148 -13.57 10.17 -8.39
CA LEU A 148 -12.51 9.25 -8.01
C LEU A 148 -13.04 7.82 -7.82
N ARG A 149 -12.40 6.84 -8.47
CA ARG A 149 -12.71 5.41 -8.32
C ARG A 149 -12.14 4.89 -7.01
N ALA A 150 -12.88 4.03 -6.32
CA ALA A 150 -12.42 3.37 -5.11
C ALA A 150 -12.89 1.90 -5.02
N ASP A 151 -12.11 1.07 -4.32
CA ASP A 151 -12.48 -0.31 -4.00
C ASP A 151 -13.17 -0.36 -2.62
N LEU A 152 -14.36 -0.97 -2.53
CA LEU A 152 -15.09 -1.16 -1.28
C LEU A 152 -14.63 -2.46 -0.59
N THR A 153 -14.20 -2.36 0.67
CA THR A 153 -13.65 -3.47 1.46
C THR A 153 -14.12 -3.37 2.92
N PRO A 154 -14.46 -4.47 3.62
CA PRO A 154 -14.64 -4.44 5.07
C PRO A 154 -13.29 -4.25 5.77
N LEU A 155 -13.11 -3.13 6.48
CA LEU A 155 -11.89 -2.84 7.25
C LEU A 155 -12.09 -2.98 8.77
N GLY A 156 -13.25 -3.45 9.25
CA GLY A 156 -13.57 -3.54 10.69
C GLY A 156 -12.57 -4.34 11.53
N HIS A 157 -11.89 -5.35 10.96
CA HIS A 157 -10.80 -6.05 11.67
C HIS A 157 -9.62 -5.11 12.02
N LEU A 158 -9.26 -4.22 11.09
CA LEU A 158 -8.21 -3.23 11.26
C LEU A 158 -8.63 -2.15 12.27
N GLU A 159 -9.88 -1.70 12.22
CA GLU A 159 -10.44 -0.78 13.23
C GLU A 159 -10.38 -1.37 14.64
N ASN A 160 -10.77 -2.64 14.78
CA ASN A 160 -10.72 -3.36 16.06
C ASN A 160 -9.28 -3.54 16.58
N THR A 161 -8.34 -3.94 15.71
CA THR A 161 -6.92 -4.11 16.09
C THR A 161 -6.25 -2.79 16.46
N LYS A 162 -6.70 -1.65 15.90
CA LYS A 162 -6.08 -0.33 16.12
C LYS A 162 -6.85 0.58 17.08
N GLY A 163 -8.02 0.17 17.55
CA GLY A 163 -8.86 0.95 18.47
C GLY A 163 -9.39 2.27 17.89
N VAL A 164 -9.35 2.44 16.56
CA VAL A 164 -9.68 3.70 15.88
C VAL A 164 -10.57 3.48 14.66
N LYS A 165 -11.50 4.41 14.45
CA LYS A 165 -12.33 4.46 13.24
C LYS A 165 -11.48 4.82 12.02
N ILE A 166 -11.59 4.01 10.97
CA ILE A 166 -10.84 4.14 9.71
C ILE A 166 -11.83 4.11 8.54
N LEU A 167 -11.89 5.21 7.79
CA LEU A 167 -12.76 5.36 6.63
C LEU A 167 -12.20 4.68 5.37
N GLY A 168 -10.88 4.48 5.29
CA GLY A 168 -10.24 3.93 4.10
C GLY A 168 -8.72 3.95 4.12
N LEU A 169 -8.13 3.60 2.98
CA LEU A 169 -6.69 3.51 2.72
C LEU A 169 -6.35 4.37 1.49
N LEU A 170 -5.30 5.19 1.59
CA LEU A 170 -4.88 6.17 0.59
C LEU A 170 -3.82 5.56 -0.33
N GLY A 171 -4.28 4.85 -1.36
CA GLY A 171 -3.40 4.19 -2.33
C GLY A 171 -2.62 5.13 -3.26
N MET A 172 -1.52 4.61 -3.81
CA MET A 172 -0.56 5.34 -4.64
C MET A 172 -1.14 6.09 -5.85
N GLU A 173 -2.29 5.68 -6.40
CA GLU A 173 -3.04 6.42 -7.45
C GLU A 173 -3.16 7.92 -7.14
N LEU A 174 -3.39 8.26 -5.87
CA LEU A 174 -3.56 9.64 -5.40
C LEU A 174 -2.28 10.47 -5.56
N PHE A 175 -1.12 9.88 -5.23
CA PHE A 175 0.13 10.59 -5.05
C PHE A 175 1.07 10.56 -6.26
N ARG A 176 0.72 9.86 -7.36
CA ARG A 176 1.59 9.70 -8.55
C ARG A 176 2.05 11.00 -9.23
N GLN A 177 1.46 12.16 -8.92
CA GLN A 177 1.90 13.47 -9.42
C GLN A 177 2.31 14.40 -8.27
N CYS A 178 2.88 13.84 -7.21
CA CYS A 178 3.32 14.59 -6.03
C CYS A 178 4.82 14.39 -5.75
N GLU A 179 5.40 15.38 -5.10
CA GLU A 179 6.44 15.15 -4.11
C GLU A 179 5.81 15.05 -2.71
N MET A 180 6.27 14.10 -1.92
CA MET A 180 5.82 13.85 -0.54
C MET A 180 7.05 13.71 0.37
N ILE A 181 7.12 14.48 1.45
CA ILE A 181 8.12 14.34 2.51
C ILE A 181 7.40 14.07 3.81
N ILE A 182 7.70 12.93 4.44
CA ILE A 182 7.14 12.50 5.72
C ILE A 182 8.15 12.84 6.82
N ASP A 183 7.71 13.66 7.77
CA ASP A 183 8.47 14.08 8.94
C ASP A 183 7.83 13.42 10.18
N TYR A 184 8.38 12.27 10.60
CA TYR A 184 7.85 11.48 11.72
C TYR A 184 8.17 12.10 13.09
N GLU A 185 9.19 12.93 13.18
CA GLU A 185 9.50 13.71 14.39
C GLU A 185 8.39 14.74 14.65
N ARG A 186 8.08 15.55 13.64
CA ARG A 186 7.05 16.61 13.73
C ARG A 186 5.63 16.10 13.52
N SER A 187 5.47 14.85 13.08
CA SER A 187 4.20 14.24 12.67
C SER A 187 3.50 15.07 11.56
N LEU A 188 4.27 15.48 10.56
CA LEU A 188 3.82 16.27 9.41
C LEU A 188 4.12 15.54 8.09
N ILE A 189 3.21 15.65 7.12
CA ILE A 189 3.53 15.38 5.71
C ILE A 189 3.53 16.70 4.96
N TYR A 190 4.64 17.00 4.31
CA TYR A 190 4.75 18.05 3.30
C TYR A 190 4.42 17.42 1.95
N LEU A 191 3.42 17.96 1.25
CA LEU A 191 2.87 17.36 0.04
C LEU A 191 2.68 18.43 -1.03
N HIS A 192 3.33 18.26 -2.17
CA HIS A 192 3.29 19.19 -3.28
C HIS A 192 2.87 18.46 -4.57
N GLN A 193 1.70 18.82 -5.11
CA GLN A 193 1.24 18.34 -6.41
C GLN A 193 1.98 19.09 -7.52
N ILE A 194 2.87 18.37 -8.21
CA ILE A 194 3.72 18.87 -9.29
C ILE A 194 2.86 19.11 -10.53
N GLY A 195 2.81 20.35 -10.99
CA GLY A 195 2.14 20.76 -12.22
C GLY A 195 2.90 20.31 -13.48
N LYS A 196 2.17 19.99 -14.56
CA LYS A 196 2.79 19.60 -15.85
C LYS A 196 3.72 20.68 -16.46
N LYS A 197 3.58 21.94 -16.06
CA LYS A 197 4.38 23.08 -16.55
C LYS A 197 5.70 23.28 -15.80
N GLU A 198 5.86 22.63 -14.65
CA GLU A 198 6.97 22.83 -13.72
C GLU A 198 7.71 21.52 -13.37
N ALA A 199 7.33 20.39 -13.96
CA ALA A 199 7.91 19.09 -13.65
C ALA A 199 9.45 19.04 -13.82
N ASP A 200 9.98 19.87 -14.72
CA ASP A 200 11.42 20.01 -14.99
C ASP A 200 12.09 21.15 -14.21
N THR A 201 11.32 22.06 -13.60
CA THR A 201 11.83 23.29 -12.94
C THR A 201 11.55 23.35 -11.43
N TYR A 202 10.62 22.56 -10.92
CA TYR A 202 10.27 22.48 -9.50
C TYR A 202 11.47 22.00 -8.67
N GLN A 203 11.74 22.71 -7.57
CA GLN A 203 12.70 22.34 -6.56
C GLN A 203 12.10 22.53 -5.17
N SER A 204 12.17 21.49 -4.35
CA SER A 204 11.70 21.52 -2.98
C SER A 204 12.59 22.37 -2.10
N THR A 205 12.00 23.23 -1.25
CA THR A 205 12.75 23.98 -0.24
C THR A 205 13.43 23.07 0.76
N PHE A 206 12.90 21.86 0.99
CA PHE A 206 13.49 20.83 1.84
C PHE A 206 14.72 20.12 1.25
N LEU A 207 14.98 20.30 -0.06
CA LEU A 207 16.00 19.57 -0.81
C LEU A 207 17.10 20.48 -1.37
N GLN A 208 17.15 21.75 -0.95
CA GLN A 208 18.17 22.72 -1.35
C GLN A 208 19.57 22.30 -0.89
N ASP A 209 19.71 21.91 0.38
CA ASP A 209 20.97 21.39 0.91
C ASP A 209 21.09 19.88 0.65
N THR A 210 21.62 19.57 -0.53
CA THR A 210 21.96 18.20 -0.96
C THR A 210 23.02 17.50 -0.09
N SER A 211 23.66 18.20 0.86
CA SER A 211 24.51 17.55 1.86
C SER A 211 23.71 16.84 2.95
N THR A 212 22.42 17.16 3.16
CA THR A 212 21.60 16.62 4.26
C THR A 212 20.87 15.30 3.96
N PHE A 213 20.83 14.86 2.70
CA PHE A 213 20.14 13.64 2.29
C PHE A 213 20.89 12.86 1.19
N HIS A 214 20.54 11.58 1.03
CA HIS A 214 20.89 10.74 -0.10
C HIS A 214 19.71 10.69 -1.06
N ARG A 215 19.99 10.87 -2.36
CA ARG A 215 19.02 10.67 -3.43
C ARG A 215 19.26 9.30 -4.09
N ILE A 216 18.22 8.47 -4.10
CA ILE A 216 18.25 7.09 -4.59
C ILE A 216 17.19 6.94 -5.70
N PRO A 217 17.50 6.36 -6.87
CA PRO A 217 16.50 6.06 -7.87
C PRO A 217 15.57 4.95 -7.39
N ILE A 218 14.27 5.14 -7.57
CA ILE A 218 13.22 4.12 -7.36
C ILE A 218 12.53 3.85 -8.69
N ASP A 219 11.79 2.75 -8.77
CA ASP A 219 10.91 2.48 -9.91
C ASP A 219 9.44 2.54 -9.48
N LEU A 220 8.53 2.85 -10.41
CA LEU A 220 7.10 2.98 -10.14
C LEU A 220 6.31 2.14 -11.14
N LYS A 221 5.85 0.96 -10.70
CA LYS A 221 5.19 -0.03 -11.55
C LYS A 221 3.92 -0.58 -10.91
N ASP A 222 2.83 -0.66 -11.69
CA ASP A 222 1.55 -1.24 -11.27
C ASP A 222 1.01 -0.74 -9.91
N ASN A 223 1.24 0.53 -9.57
CA ASN A 223 0.83 1.14 -8.29
C ASN A 223 1.85 0.97 -7.15
N ARG A 224 3.10 0.54 -7.43
CA ARG A 224 4.07 0.11 -6.41
C ARG A 224 5.40 0.83 -6.58
N ILE A 225 5.90 1.37 -5.48
CA ILE A 225 7.26 1.90 -5.35
C ILE A 225 8.19 0.70 -5.22
N ILE A 226 9.16 0.55 -6.12
CA ILE A 226 10.18 -0.50 -6.08
C ILE A 226 11.53 0.13 -5.74
N ALA A 227 12.18 -0.36 -4.70
CA ALA A 227 13.54 -0.02 -4.34
C ALA A 227 14.48 -1.17 -4.74
N HIS A 228 15.43 -0.87 -5.62
CA HIS A 228 16.49 -1.79 -6.01
C HIS A 228 17.64 -1.70 -5.01
N THR A 229 17.91 -2.79 -4.31
CA THR A 229 18.96 -2.85 -3.28
C THR A 229 19.97 -3.94 -3.58
N GLU A 230 21.09 -3.92 -2.87
CA GLU A 230 22.10 -4.98 -2.92
C GLU A 230 22.54 -5.41 -1.51
N MET A 231 22.63 -6.71 -1.27
CA MET A 231 23.26 -7.28 -0.08
C MET A 231 24.08 -8.51 -0.47
N ALA A 232 25.27 -8.67 0.10
CA ALA A 232 26.16 -9.81 -0.15
C ALA A 232 26.51 -10.08 -1.64
N GLY A 233 26.45 -9.07 -2.53
CA GLY A 233 26.62 -9.24 -3.98
C GLY A 233 25.40 -9.86 -4.68
N LYS A 234 24.21 -9.73 -4.10
CA LYS A 234 22.92 -10.11 -4.68
C LYS A 234 22.00 -8.90 -4.73
N LYS A 235 21.37 -8.68 -5.89
CA LYS A 235 20.29 -7.70 -6.03
C LYS A 235 19.04 -8.21 -5.30
N ILE A 236 18.36 -7.33 -4.59
CA ILE A 236 17.15 -7.61 -3.81
C ILE A 236 16.17 -6.47 -4.07
N ASP A 237 15.02 -6.79 -4.67
CA ASP A 237 13.97 -5.83 -5.00
C ASP A 237 12.89 -5.82 -3.92
N PHE A 238 12.69 -4.65 -3.29
CA PHE A 238 11.70 -4.41 -2.26
C PHE A 238 10.55 -3.51 -2.75
N ILE A 239 9.33 -3.72 -2.25
CA ILE A 239 8.27 -2.69 -2.27
C ILE A 239 8.50 -1.73 -1.11
N ILE A 240 8.31 -0.42 -1.31
CA ILE A 240 8.14 0.54 -0.20
C ILE A 240 6.65 0.74 0.12
N ASP A 241 6.24 0.47 1.36
CA ASP A 241 4.84 0.44 1.79
C ASP A 241 4.59 1.17 3.13
N CYS A 242 3.95 2.35 3.08
CA CYS A 242 3.53 3.10 4.27
C CYS A 242 2.40 2.41 5.08
N GLY A 243 1.72 1.42 4.50
CA GLY A 243 0.77 0.55 5.18
C GLY A 243 1.43 -0.63 5.91
N ALA A 244 2.75 -0.82 5.78
CA ALA A 244 3.50 -1.84 6.48
C ALA A 244 4.09 -1.31 7.80
N GLU A 245 3.70 -1.91 8.92
CA GLU A 245 4.20 -1.51 10.25
C GLU A 245 5.59 -2.02 10.59
N THR A 246 6.17 -2.91 9.77
CA THR A 246 7.49 -3.51 9.93
C THR A 246 8.00 -3.99 8.57
N ASN A 247 9.31 -4.15 8.40
CA ASN A 247 9.87 -4.70 7.17
C ASN A 247 9.68 -6.22 7.08
N ILE A 248 9.56 -6.75 5.86
CA ILE A 248 9.42 -8.18 5.59
C ILE A 248 10.46 -8.63 4.57
N LEU A 249 11.08 -9.77 4.81
CA LEU A 249 12.02 -10.45 3.91
C LEU A 249 11.47 -11.83 3.54
N ASP A 250 11.47 -12.18 2.24
CA ASP A 250 10.94 -13.46 1.77
C ASP A 250 11.84 -14.63 2.21
N SER A 251 11.28 -15.59 2.94
CA SER A 251 11.99 -16.76 3.46
C SER A 251 12.53 -17.71 2.38
N ARG A 252 12.26 -17.42 1.10
CA ARG A 252 12.66 -18.22 -0.07
C ARG A 252 13.89 -17.66 -0.81
N LEU A 253 14.53 -16.63 -0.27
CA LEU A 253 15.77 -16.07 -0.81
C LEU A 253 16.96 -17.03 -0.65
N PRO A 254 18.03 -16.90 -1.46
CA PRO A 254 19.22 -17.75 -1.34
C PRO A 254 19.91 -17.58 0.03
N ASN A 255 20.45 -18.65 0.60
CA ASN A 255 21.09 -18.64 1.94
C ASN A 255 22.10 -17.51 2.16
N LYS A 256 22.83 -17.08 1.12
CA LYS A 256 23.77 -15.95 1.17
C LYS A 256 23.15 -14.61 1.61
N VAL A 257 21.84 -14.46 1.44
CA VAL A 257 21.07 -13.33 1.98
C VAL A 257 20.96 -13.46 3.50
N PHE A 258 20.59 -14.63 4.01
CA PHE A 258 20.41 -14.88 5.45
C PHE A 258 21.73 -14.97 6.23
N GLU A 259 22.85 -15.28 5.57
CA GLU A 259 24.21 -15.11 6.14
C GLU A 259 24.47 -13.67 6.64
N ASN A 260 23.71 -12.68 6.14
CA ASN A 260 23.79 -11.27 6.53
C ASN A 260 22.59 -10.81 7.36
N VAL A 261 21.80 -11.74 7.92
CA VAL A 261 20.66 -11.45 8.82
C VAL A 261 20.88 -12.13 10.17
N VAL A 262 21.10 -11.33 11.22
CA VAL A 262 21.23 -11.84 12.59
C VAL A 262 19.83 -12.16 13.11
N ILE A 263 19.49 -13.44 13.30
CA ILE A 263 18.20 -13.84 13.86
C ILE A 263 18.14 -13.47 15.35
N THR A 264 17.16 -12.66 15.72
CA THR A 264 16.94 -12.15 17.09
C THR A 264 15.72 -12.73 17.79
N GLY A 265 14.87 -13.48 17.08
CA GLY A 265 13.78 -14.23 17.71
C GLY A 265 12.81 -14.93 16.76
N ARG A 266 11.70 -15.41 17.34
CA ARG A 266 10.53 -15.98 16.65
C ARG A 266 9.28 -15.20 17.07
N VAL A 267 8.33 -15.04 16.16
CA VAL A 267 7.05 -14.37 16.40
C VAL A 267 5.91 -15.14 15.74
N MET A 268 4.77 -15.23 16.42
CA MET A 268 3.55 -15.83 15.86
C MET A 268 2.66 -14.76 15.26
N LEU A 269 2.51 -14.79 13.94
CA LEU A 269 1.64 -13.90 13.17
C LEU A 269 0.21 -14.45 13.22
N SER A 270 -0.77 -13.64 13.59
CA SER A 270 -2.17 -14.05 13.81
C SER A 270 -3.05 -13.67 12.62
N GLY A 271 -3.36 -14.64 11.74
CA GLY A 271 -4.05 -14.39 10.47
C GLY A 271 -5.51 -13.90 10.56
N THR A 272 -6.09 -13.48 9.42
CA THR A 272 -7.55 -13.28 9.27
C THR A 272 -8.22 -14.64 9.22
N GLY A 273 -8.40 -15.23 10.40
CA GLY A 273 -8.82 -16.62 10.63
C GLY A 273 -7.80 -17.35 11.52
N ASN A 274 -8.21 -18.48 12.11
CA ASN A 274 -7.50 -19.15 13.22
C ASN A 274 -6.12 -19.75 12.87
N ARG A 275 -5.55 -19.46 11.68
CA ARG A 275 -4.22 -19.92 11.28
C ARG A 275 -3.16 -18.94 11.75
N LYS A 276 -2.41 -19.34 12.77
CA LYS A 276 -1.15 -18.68 13.14
C LYS A 276 -0.04 -19.12 12.19
N ILE A 277 0.87 -18.20 11.86
CA ILE A 277 2.07 -18.46 11.04
C ILE A 277 3.27 -18.11 11.90
N GLU A 278 4.24 -19.01 12.04
CA GLU A 278 5.53 -18.66 12.66
C GLU A 278 6.38 -17.87 11.66
N ALA A 279 6.99 -16.79 12.11
CA ALA A 279 7.99 -16.02 11.39
C ALA A 279 9.22 -15.79 12.27
N LEU A 280 10.38 -15.60 11.66
CA LEU A 280 11.58 -15.19 12.39
C LEU A 280 11.64 -13.67 12.46
N ARG A 281 12.17 -13.11 13.55
CA ARG A 281 12.65 -11.73 13.60
C ARG A 281 14.17 -11.74 13.46
N GLY A 282 14.71 -10.80 12.69
CA GLY A 282 16.15 -10.61 12.61
C GLY A 282 16.55 -9.18 12.22
N ASP A 283 17.85 -8.92 12.30
CA ASP A 283 18.49 -7.68 11.90
C ASP A 283 19.32 -7.91 10.65
N MET A 284 18.83 -7.38 9.52
CA MET A 284 19.50 -7.43 8.23
C MET A 284 20.61 -6.37 8.17
N LYS A 285 21.83 -6.77 7.82
CA LYS A 285 23.03 -5.92 7.91
C LYS A 285 23.50 -5.45 6.54
N ASN A 286 24.05 -4.24 6.48
CA ASN A 286 24.76 -3.69 5.32
C ASN A 286 23.98 -3.81 4.00
N VAL A 287 22.73 -3.33 3.98
CA VAL A 287 21.92 -3.30 2.75
C VAL A 287 22.15 -2.00 2.01
N ARG A 288 22.61 -2.11 0.76
CA ARG A 288 22.94 -0.97 -0.07
C ARG A 288 21.74 -0.50 -0.89
N PHE A 289 21.37 0.76 -0.70
CA PHE A 289 20.37 1.50 -1.47
C PHE A 289 21.10 2.49 -2.39
N GLY A 290 21.29 2.14 -3.66
CA GLY A 290 22.08 2.93 -4.59
C GLY A 290 23.54 3.05 -4.15
N THR A 291 23.92 4.21 -3.60
CA THR A 291 25.26 4.47 -3.03
C THR A 291 25.29 4.52 -1.50
N GLN A 292 24.15 4.36 -0.82
CA GLN A 292 24.06 4.43 0.65
C GLN A 292 23.92 3.03 1.26
N ASP A 293 24.76 2.71 2.24
CA ASP A 293 24.61 1.49 3.03
C ASP A 293 23.75 1.76 4.28
N ILE A 294 22.75 0.91 4.52
CA ILE A 294 22.00 0.89 5.78
C ILE A 294 22.61 -0.22 6.66
N PRO A 295 23.27 0.14 7.79
CA PRO A 295 24.09 -0.81 8.56
C PRO A 295 23.24 -1.83 9.33
N ASN A 296 22.04 -1.44 9.74
CA ASN A 296 21.09 -2.30 10.44
C ASN A 296 19.66 -1.99 9.98
N LEU A 297 18.92 -3.02 9.58
CA LEU A 297 17.51 -2.90 9.25
C LEU A 297 16.73 -4.08 9.86
N PRO A 298 15.86 -3.85 10.86
CA PRO A 298 15.00 -4.90 11.42
C PRO A 298 14.09 -5.48 10.34
N VAL A 299 13.87 -6.80 10.35
CA VAL A 299 13.00 -7.53 9.42
C VAL A 299 12.25 -8.67 10.12
N LEU A 300 11.05 -8.98 9.60
CA LEU A 300 10.41 -10.28 9.79
C LEU A 300 10.64 -11.17 8.56
N ILE A 301 11.07 -12.42 8.76
CA ILE A 301 11.30 -13.40 7.70
C ILE A 301 10.11 -14.35 7.63
N THR A 302 9.41 -14.38 6.49
CA THR A 302 8.25 -15.25 6.24
C THR A 302 8.07 -15.50 4.74
N SER A 303 7.29 -16.52 4.35
CA SER A 303 7.13 -16.88 2.94
C SER A 303 6.23 -15.89 2.19
N LEU A 304 6.77 -15.25 1.16
CA LEU A 304 6.01 -14.39 0.23
C LEU A 304 5.49 -15.14 -1.01
N GLU A 305 5.34 -16.47 -0.92
CA GLU A 305 4.86 -17.32 -2.01
C GLU A 305 3.47 -16.95 -2.50
N ASN A 306 2.51 -16.80 -1.58
CA ASN A 306 1.15 -16.40 -1.94
C ASN A 306 1.06 -14.94 -2.42
N THR A 307 2.09 -14.13 -2.20
CA THR A 307 2.21 -12.74 -2.67
C THR A 307 2.96 -12.60 -3.98
N CYS A 308 3.56 -13.65 -4.57
CA CYS A 308 4.25 -13.58 -5.86
C CYS A 308 3.44 -12.81 -6.92
N PHE A 309 4.06 -11.78 -7.46
CA PHE A 309 3.45 -10.77 -8.32
C PHE A 309 3.45 -11.26 -9.78
N SER A 310 2.57 -10.73 -10.63
CA SER A 310 2.63 -10.97 -12.09
C SER A 310 3.73 -10.17 -12.79
N TYR A 311 4.85 -10.01 -12.09
CA TYR A 311 6.15 -9.52 -12.55
C TYR A 311 6.98 -10.74 -13.01
N ASN A 312 8.06 -10.55 -13.76
CA ASN A 312 8.95 -11.67 -14.16
C ASN A 312 9.89 -12.12 -13.01
N GLY A 313 9.35 -12.23 -11.80
CA GLY A 313 10.03 -12.56 -10.56
C GLY A 313 9.14 -12.32 -9.34
N CYS A 314 9.30 -13.12 -8.29
CA CYS A 314 8.68 -12.82 -6.99
C CYS A 314 9.46 -11.70 -6.30
N ILE A 315 8.75 -10.79 -5.64
CA ILE A 315 9.34 -9.67 -4.91
C ILE A 315 10.00 -10.19 -3.63
N ASN A 316 11.16 -9.63 -3.30
CA ASN A 316 12.07 -10.19 -2.30
C ASN A 316 11.77 -9.69 -0.88
N GLY A 317 11.06 -8.57 -0.75
CA GLY A 317 10.60 -8.08 0.53
C GLY A 317 9.68 -6.85 0.45
N VAL A 318 9.29 -6.36 1.62
CA VAL A 318 8.55 -5.10 1.82
C VAL A 318 9.31 -4.24 2.84
N LEU A 319 9.48 -2.96 2.53
CA LEU A 319 10.03 -1.95 3.41
C LEU A 319 8.89 -1.12 3.98
N GLY A 320 8.67 -1.27 5.29
CA GLY A 320 7.64 -0.59 6.06
C GLY A 320 8.23 0.44 7.02
N PHE A 321 7.50 0.73 8.09
CA PHE A 321 7.86 1.75 9.09
C PHE A 321 9.30 1.65 9.60
N ASP A 322 9.81 0.44 9.88
CA ASP A 322 11.19 0.20 10.34
C ASP A 322 12.26 0.73 9.35
N PHE A 323 11.92 0.86 8.06
CA PHE A 323 12.72 1.53 7.04
C PHE A 323 12.30 3.00 6.84
N LEU A 324 11.00 3.29 6.80
CA LEU A 324 10.48 4.64 6.51
C LEU A 324 10.86 5.68 7.59
N ALA A 325 11.07 5.23 8.83
CA ALA A 325 11.51 6.06 9.96
C ALA A 325 13.04 5.98 10.22
N VAL A 326 13.81 5.35 9.34
CA VAL A 326 15.29 5.33 9.43
C VAL A 326 15.86 6.75 9.29
N ASN A 327 17.03 7.00 9.86
CA ASN A 327 17.82 8.24 9.81
C ASN A 327 17.03 9.56 10.00
N ASN A 328 17.11 10.14 11.19
CA ASN A 328 16.47 11.40 11.57
C ASN A 328 14.94 11.45 11.36
N ASN A 329 14.27 10.29 11.33
CA ASN A 329 12.81 10.20 11.25
C ASN A 329 12.21 10.95 10.03
N LYS A 330 12.95 11.08 8.91
CA LYS A 330 12.50 11.80 7.72
C LYS A 330 12.84 11.05 6.42
N ILE A 331 11.81 10.88 5.60
CA ILE A 331 11.91 10.23 4.29
C ILE A 331 11.07 11.00 3.26
N GLY A 332 11.50 11.00 2.01
CA GLY A 332 10.87 11.76 0.94
C GLY A 332 10.81 11.02 -0.38
N PHE A 333 9.82 11.35 -1.21
CA PHE A 333 9.58 10.71 -2.49
C PHE A 333 9.14 11.76 -3.50
N ASN A 334 9.81 11.83 -4.66
CA ASN A 334 9.31 12.55 -5.82
C ASN A 334 8.80 11.53 -6.84
N PHE A 335 7.48 11.33 -6.88
CA PHE A 335 6.86 10.27 -7.67
C PHE A 335 6.83 10.57 -9.18
N VAL A 336 7.06 11.82 -9.57
CA VAL A 336 7.21 12.23 -10.98
C VAL A 336 8.62 11.90 -11.47
N ARG A 337 9.65 12.32 -10.74
CA ARG A 337 11.07 12.07 -11.06
C ARG A 337 11.56 10.67 -10.71
N ARG A 338 10.76 9.90 -9.95
CA ARG A 338 11.11 8.58 -9.37
C ARG A 338 12.37 8.62 -8.51
N GLU A 339 12.43 9.60 -7.62
CA GLU A 339 13.50 9.77 -6.65
C GLU A 339 13.00 9.48 -5.22
N LEU A 340 13.80 8.75 -4.46
CA LEU A 340 13.69 8.55 -3.02
C LEU A 340 14.75 9.43 -2.33
N TYR A 341 14.37 10.06 -1.23
CA TYR A 341 15.23 10.88 -0.38
C TYR A 341 15.29 10.28 1.02
N ILE A 342 16.47 9.85 1.45
CA ILE A 342 16.74 9.38 2.82
C ILE A 342 17.67 10.39 3.48
N TRP A 343 17.29 10.95 4.64
CA TRP A 343 18.14 11.90 5.35
C TRP A 343 19.35 11.21 6.00
N LYS A 344 20.37 12.00 6.36
CA LYS A 344 21.65 11.49 6.89
C LYS A 344 21.67 11.41 8.42
#